data_AF-A0A918P5P3-F1
#
_entry.id   AF-A0A918P5P3-F1
#
_cell.length_a   1.000
_cell.length_b   1.000
_cell.length_c   1.000
_cell.angle_alpha   90.00
_cell.angle_beta   90.00
_cell.angle_gamma   90.00
#
_symmetry.space_group_name_H-M   'P 1'
#
loop_
_entity.id
_entity.type
_entity.pdbx_description
1 polymer ?
#
loop_
_entity_poly.entity_id
_entity_poly.type
_entity_poly.pdbx_seq_one_letter_code
_entity_poly.pdbx_strand_id
1 'polypeptide(L)'
;MQSAQDVSLASWKEELSSLVASARTAEDLAALSAFENALSPYLDNPGALRTLLGKIQSPAIEPALEAIVAKSEFQSLAEVKAMLPSYIEVVAA
;
A
#
# COMPACT_ATOMS: atom_id res chain seq x y z
N MET A 1 15.33 6.02 22.44
CA MET A 1 14.38 5.15 21.72
C MET A 1 13.20 6.04 21.35
N GLN A 2 13.15 6.53 20.12
CA GLN A 2 12.01 7.33 19.66
C GLN A 2 10.84 6.37 19.47
N SER A 3 9.78 6.58 20.26
CA SER A 3 8.52 5.88 20.13
C SER A 3 8.05 6.04 18.69
N ALA A 4 7.81 4.93 17.98
CA ALA A 4 7.05 4.95 16.75
C ALA A 4 5.71 5.63 17.09
N GLN A 5 5.52 6.85 16.60
CA GLN A 5 4.25 7.54 16.78
C GLN A 5 3.19 6.65 16.15
N ASP A 6 2.19 6.23 16.92
CA ASP A 6 0.98 5.61 16.39
C ASP A 6 0.31 6.66 15.50
N VAL A 7 0.63 6.60 14.22
CA VAL A 7 0.05 7.44 13.18
C VAL A 7 -1.40 7.03 13.04
N SER A 8 -2.30 7.84 13.58
CA SER A 8 -3.74 7.62 13.49
C SER A 8 -4.26 8.12 12.15
N LEU A 9 -5.22 7.40 11.55
CA LEU A 9 -5.89 7.88 10.33
C LEU A 9 -6.57 9.24 10.52
N ALA A 10 -6.92 9.58 11.77
CA ALA A 10 -7.42 10.90 12.13
C ALA A 10 -6.35 12.00 11.96
N SER A 11 -5.09 11.74 12.37
CA SER A 11 -4.01 12.73 12.20
C SER A 11 -3.66 12.91 10.73
N TRP A 12 -3.76 11.84 9.92
CA TRP A 12 -3.60 11.95 8.47
C TRP A 12 -4.68 12.81 7.82
N LYS A 13 -5.93 12.70 8.26
CA LYS A 13 -6.98 13.60 7.77
C LYS A 13 -6.69 15.06 8.09
N GLU A 14 -6.28 15.33 9.32
CA GLU A 14 -5.95 16.70 9.76
C GLU A 14 -4.77 17.28 8.97
N GLU A 15 -3.72 16.49 8.73
CA GLU A 15 -2.59 16.90 7.89
C GLU A 15 -3.01 17.19 6.45
N LEU A 16 -3.90 16.36 5.90
CA LEU A 16 -4.33 16.48 4.52
C LEU A 16 -5.23 17.72 4.32
N SER A 17 -6.14 17.98 5.24
CA SER A 17 -6.92 19.22 5.25
C SER A 17 -6.03 20.46 5.49
N SER A 18 -5.01 20.35 6.34
CA SER A 18 -4.02 21.42 6.53
C SER A 18 -3.23 21.72 5.25
N LEU A 19 -2.89 20.68 4.48
CA LEU A 19 -2.21 20.82 3.20
C LEU A 19 -3.09 21.57 2.19
N VAL A 20 -4.38 21.21 2.08
CA VAL A 20 -5.34 21.93 1.22
C VAL A 20 -5.45 23.39 1.65
N ALA A 21 -5.54 23.66 2.95
CA ALA A 21 -5.60 25.02 3.49
C ALA A 21 -4.33 25.85 3.23
N SER A 22 -3.19 25.19 2.97
CA SER A 22 -1.92 25.86 2.66
C SER A 22 -1.75 26.25 1.19
N ALA A 23 -2.71 25.90 0.32
CA ALA A 23 -2.67 26.20 -1.11
C ALA A 23 -2.55 27.72 -1.36
N ARG A 24 -1.63 28.09 -2.24
CA ARG A 24 -1.31 29.51 -2.54
C ARG A 24 -1.95 30.01 -3.83
N THR A 25 -2.37 29.10 -4.70
CA THR A 25 -2.98 29.41 -5.99
C THR A 25 -4.30 28.66 -6.14
N ALA A 26 -5.18 29.14 -7.01
CA ALA A 26 -6.46 28.48 -7.29
C ALA A 26 -6.27 27.10 -7.95
N GLU A 27 -5.20 26.92 -8.72
CA GLU A 27 -4.84 25.65 -9.35
C GLU A 27 -4.35 24.64 -8.31
N ASP A 28 -3.46 25.07 -7.40
CA ASP A 28 -3.01 24.23 -6.27
C ASP A 28 -4.18 23.82 -5.39
N LEU A 29 -5.09 24.75 -5.08
CA LEU A 29 -6.27 24.46 -4.28
C LEU A 29 -7.16 23.41 -4.95
N ALA A 30 -7.39 23.52 -6.26
CA ALA A 30 -8.18 22.57 -7.01
C ALA A 30 -7.53 21.18 -7.02
N ALA A 31 -6.21 21.11 -7.26
CA ALA A 31 -5.45 19.87 -7.26
C ALA A 31 -5.45 19.20 -5.87
N LEU A 32 -5.18 19.96 -4.82
CA LEU A 32 -5.14 19.47 -3.45
C LEU A 32 -6.53 19.06 -2.93
N SER A 33 -7.58 19.80 -3.29
CA SER A 33 -8.96 19.42 -2.96
C SER A 33 -9.38 18.14 -3.69
N ALA A 34 -8.97 17.97 -4.95
CA ALA A 34 -9.22 16.73 -5.70
C ALA A 34 -8.49 15.54 -5.06
N PHE A 35 -7.25 15.75 -4.63
CA PHE A 35 -6.45 14.75 -3.92
C PHE A 35 -7.09 14.38 -2.57
N GLU A 36 -7.54 15.36 -1.78
CA GLU A 36 -8.25 15.15 -0.51
C GLU A 36 -9.53 14.35 -0.70
N ASN A 37 -10.34 14.70 -1.69
CA ASN A 37 -11.56 13.97 -2.01
C ASN A 37 -11.27 12.53 -2.47
N ALA A 38 -10.16 12.31 -3.20
CA ALA A 38 -9.77 10.98 -3.63
C ALA A 38 -9.31 10.10 -2.46
N LEU A 39 -8.60 10.67 -1.46
CA LEU A 39 -8.05 9.91 -0.34
C LEU A 39 -9.00 9.77 0.86
N SER A 40 -9.91 10.72 1.07
CA SER A 40 -10.81 10.73 2.23
C SER A 40 -11.58 9.41 2.45
N PRO A 41 -12.15 8.77 1.42
CA PRO A 41 -12.86 7.48 1.58
C PRO A 41 -11.96 6.36 2.12
N TYR A 42 -10.67 6.39 1.82
CA TYR A 42 -9.70 5.41 2.31
C TYR A 42 -9.28 5.69 3.75
N LEU A 43 -9.20 6.97 4.14
CA LEU A 43 -8.90 7.35 5.52
C LEU A 43 -10.07 7.09 6.48
N ASP A 44 -11.30 7.08 5.98
CA ASP A 44 -12.50 6.67 6.74
C ASP A 44 -12.66 5.15 6.87
N ASN A 45 -12.01 4.38 6.01
CA ASN A 45 -12.12 2.92 5.99
C ASN A 45 -10.74 2.26 5.98
N PRO A 46 -10.25 1.80 7.15
CA PRO A 46 -8.94 1.13 7.27
C PRO A 46 -8.75 -0.05 6.31
N GLY A 47 -9.83 -0.79 6.00
CA GLY A 47 -9.78 -1.93 5.06
C GLY A 47 -9.59 -1.51 3.60
N ALA A 48 -10.18 -0.38 3.21
CA ALA A 48 -10.00 0.19 1.87
C ALA A 48 -8.57 0.73 1.70
N LEU A 49 -8.04 1.43 2.70
CA LEU A 49 -6.65 1.90 2.69
C LEU A 49 -5.66 0.74 2.61
N ARG A 50 -5.86 -0.33 3.41
CA ARG A 50 -5.03 -1.52 3.34
C ARG A 50 -5.04 -2.15 1.94
N THR A 51 -6.20 -2.19 1.29
CA THR A 51 -6.33 -2.71 -0.08
C THR A 51 -5.59 -1.82 -1.09
N LEU A 52 -5.72 -0.50 -0.97
CA LEU A 52 -4.99 0.45 -1.83
C LEU A 52 -3.48 0.29 -1.67
N LEU A 53 -2.99 0.26 -0.43
CA LEU A 53 -1.56 0.07 -0.14
C LEU A 53 -1.06 -1.29 -0.63
N GLY A 54 -1.85 -2.35 -0.48
CA GLY A 54 -1.55 -3.67 -1.04
C GLY A 54 -1.41 -3.62 -2.56
N LYS A 55 -2.31 -2.93 -3.27
CA LYS A 55 -2.24 -2.75 -4.73
C LYS A 55 -1.02 -1.93 -5.17
N ILE A 56 -0.59 -0.95 -4.39
CA ILE A 56 0.62 -0.15 -4.67
C ILE A 56 1.89 -0.98 -4.48
N GLN A 57 1.90 -1.91 -3.52
CA GLN A 57 3.01 -2.83 -3.30
C GLN A 57 3.03 -4.01 -4.30
N SER A 58 1.87 -4.41 -4.81
CA SER A 58 1.69 -5.53 -5.76
C SER A 58 2.55 -5.47 -7.03
N PRO A 59 2.74 -4.34 -7.73
CA PRO A 59 3.57 -4.29 -8.93
C PRO A 59 5.06 -4.56 -8.68
N ALA A 60 5.53 -4.56 -7.43
CA ALA A 60 6.88 -5.02 -7.08
C ALA A 60 6.96 -6.56 -6.87
N ILE A 61 5.82 -7.20 -6.59
CA ILE A 61 5.72 -8.63 -6.26
C ILE A 61 5.36 -9.44 -7.51
N GLU A 62 4.52 -8.91 -8.40
CA GLU A 62 4.05 -9.59 -9.63
C GLU A 62 5.19 -10.07 -10.54
N PRO A 63 6.20 -9.25 -10.92
CA PRO A 63 7.28 -9.71 -11.79
C PRO A 63 8.14 -10.82 -11.17
N ALA A 64 8.31 -10.79 -9.85
CA ALA A 64 9.06 -11.79 -9.11
C ALA A 64 8.30 -13.12 -9.03
N LEU A 65 6.98 -13.07 -8.81
CA LEU A 65 6.13 -14.26 -8.81
C LEU A 65 5.95 -14.84 -10.22
N GLU A 66 5.76 -14.02 -11.24
CA GLU A 66 5.66 -14.48 -12.64
C GLU A 66 6.95 -15.20 -13.08
N ALA A 67 8.13 -14.69 -12.71
CA ALA A 67 9.41 -15.35 -12.99
C ALA A 67 9.57 -16.70 -12.26
N ILE A 68 8.98 -16.84 -11.07
CA ILE A 68 8.99 -18.09 -10.30
C ILE A 68 8.00 -19.08 -10.91
N VAL A 69 6.78 -18.64 -11.24
CA VAL A 69 5.74 -19.48 -11.86
C VAL A 69 6.15 -19.93 -13.26
N ALA A 70 6.81 -19.08 -14.05
CA ALA A 70 7.30 -19.43 -15.38
C ALA A 70 8.30 -20.59 -15.36
N LYS A 71 9.00 -20.84 -14.25
CA LYS A 71 9.91 -22.00 -14.11
C LYS A 71 9.18 -23.35 -13.96
N SER A 72 7.86 -23.35 -13.78
CA SER A 72 6.83 -24.41 -13.98
C SER A 72 7.08 -25.85 -13.50
N GLU A 73 8.25 -26.23 -13.00
CA GLU A 73 8.56 -27.58 -12.53
C GLU A 73 9.27 -27.50 -11.18
N PHE A 74 8.49 -27.53 -10.10
CA PHE A 74 9.01 -27.73 -8.75
C PHE A 74 8.83 -29.19 -8.36
N GLN A 75 9.88 -29.82 -7.86
CA GLN A 75 9.86 -31.23 -7.45
C GLN A 75 9.36 -31.40 -6.01
N SER A 76 9.30 -30.31 -5.22
CA SER A 76 8.80 -30.36 -3.84
C SER A 76 8.31 -29.01 -3.32
N LEU A 77 7.47 -29.03 -2.27
CA LEU A 77 7.03 -27.82 -1.57
C LEU A 77 8.19 -27.07 -0.89
N ALA A 78 9.28 -27.76 -0.54
CA ALA A 78 10.46 -27.14 0.03
C ALA A 78 11.19 -26.26 -1.00
N GLU A 79 11.21 -26.69 -2.26
CA GLU A 79 11.80 -25.94 -3.37
C GLU A 79 11.02 -24.65 -3.67
N VAL A 80 9.68 -24.74 -3.65
CA VAL A 80 8.81 -23.57 -3.77
C VAL A 80 9.07 -22.56 -2.65
N LYS A 81 9.14 -23.02 -1.39
CA LYS A 81 9.43 -22.16 -0.23
C LYS A 81 10.80 -21.49 -0.31
N ALA A 82 11.81 -22.18 -0.85
CA ALA A 82 13.17 -21.63 -0.99
C ALA A 82 13.27 -20.55 -2.08
N MET A 83 12.38 -20.59 -3.07
CA MET A 83 12.33 -19.62 -4.16
C MET A 83 11.47 -18.39 -3.88
N LEU A 84 10.57 -18.49 -2.90
CA LEU A 84 9.72 -17.37 -2.51
C LEU A 84 10.47 -16.39 -1.61
N PRO A 85 10.23 -15.07 -1.77
CA PRO A 85 10.71 -14.07 -0.82
C PRO A 85 10.27 -14.38 0.62
N SER A 86 11.11 -14.03 1.59
CA SER A 86 10.91 -14.33 3.02
C SER A 86 9.63 -13.76 3.65
N TYR A 87 8.95 -12.84 2.95
CA TYR A 87 7.69 -12.24 3.36
C TYR A 87 6.44 -12.96 2.81
N ILE A 88 6.61 -14.05 2.04
CA ILE A 88 5.51 -14.86 1.50
C ILE A 88 5.39 -16.16 2.29
N GLU A 89 4.23 -16.41 2.89
CA GLU A 89 3.92 -17.68 3.53
C GLU A 89 3.17 -18.63 2.58
N VAL A 90 3.64 -19.87 2.49
CA VAL A 90 2.97 -20.94 1.75
C VAL A 90 2.00 -21.65 2.68
N VAL A 91 0.70 -21.49 2.42
CA VAL A 91 -0.38 -22.18 3.13
C VAL A 91 -0.84 -23.36 2.26
N ALA A 92 -0.73 -24.59 2.78
CA ALA A 92 -1.30 -25.76 2.13
C ALA A 92 -2.81 -25.77 2.38
N ALA A 93 -3.61 -25.94 1.32
CA ALA A 93 -5.04 -26.15 1.40
C ALA A 93 -5.38 -27.63 1.68
#